data_AF-A0A0M8VQ36-F1
#
_entry.id   AF-A0A0M8VQ36-F1
#
_cell.length_a   1.000
_cell.length_b   1.000
_cell.length_c   1.000
_cell.angle_alpha   90.00
_cell.angle_beta   90.00
_cell.angle_gamma   90.00
#
_symmetry.space_group_name_H-M   'P 1'
#
loop_
_entity.id
_entity.type
_entity.pdbx_description
1 polymer ?
#
loop_
_entity_poly.entity_id
_entity_poly.type
_entity_poly.pdbx_seq_one_letter_code
_entity_poly.pdbx_strand_id
1 'polypeptide(L)'
;MRLGGAHAAVRRIWTVELRPRAGGPTLVCPSCTAHTSPLTASSARSAALAHLACHARADALPAYLRSCQCRVQGCLWHPRRRGCGGPVLLALTRDRSGRTWRLADTCAACAAATSHTAVVPDTLVNSPRPLPSACAPPQPLVGLRVESDQRLRVREMLTYLGAALPRFTSPAARLLGLQCALRTNSRGHVRLPTGLLRGMRLGGHRELWQELAHAGWLEPPAVRSVPVQVRLLDAAVLDQAPGRRARCRAAHWALRPAPLALPAAPPALRLTALVLAAHMSVDAEHSADMDVLARLCGHNPQQTGELLDRLVTTRTLGAWHHNRENDEVLWQLPQPRARARPAVRPRRHQAPRC
;
A
#
# COMPACT_ATOMS: atom_id res chain seq x y z
N MET A 1 16.70 39.14 36.36
CA MET A 1 17.34 38.81 35.06
C MET A 1 17.84 37.38 35.09
N ARG A 2 17.19 36.46 34.36
CA ARG A 2 17.77 35.19 33.93
C ARG A 2 17.34 34.96 32.49
N LEU A 3 18.30 35.10 31.58
CA LEU A 3 18.18 34.88 30.15
C LEU A 3 18.05 33.37 29.92
N GLY A 4 16.82 32.85 29.86
CA GLY A 4 16.52 31.49 29.44
C GLY A 4 16.35 31.49 27.92
N GLY A 5 17.30 30.88 27.21
CA GLY A 5 17.47 30.99 25.76
C GLY A 5 16.18 30.94 24.95
N ALA A 6 16.05 31.94 24.07
CA ALA A 6 15.13 31.89 22.94
C ALA A 6 15.51 30.69 22.07
N HIS A 7 15.01 29.51 22.41
CA HIS A 7 14.88 28.44 21.44
C HIS A 7 14.03 29.02 20.32
N ALA A 8 14.68 29.37 19.21
CA ALA A 8 14.03 29.70 17.96
C ALA A 8 13.15 28.51 17.59
N ALA A 9 11.92 28.54 18.08
CA ALA A 9 11.05 27.39 18.08
C ALA A 9 10.68 27.13 16.63
N VAL A 10 11.30 26.07 16.08
CA VAL A 10 11.20 25.61 14.70
C VAL A 10 9.72 25.59 14.32
N ARG A 11 9.31 26.52 13.46
CA ARG A 11 7.92 26.62 13.01
C ARG A 11 7.72 25.53 11.95
N ARG A 12 7.21 24.38 12.39
CA ARG A 12 6.81 23.27 11.52
C ARG A 12 5.42 23.53 10.96
N ILE A 13 5.34 24.51 10.07
CA ILE A 13 4.12 24.89 9.35
C ILE A 13 4.47 24.93 7.87
N TRP A 14 3.88 24.03 7.10
CA TRP A 14 4.01 24.01 5.65
C TRP A 14 2.64 24.28 5.03
N THR A 15 2.60 25.17 4.06
CA THR A 15 1.37 25.50 3.34
C THR A 15 1.61 25.30 1.86
N VAL A 16 0.70 24.62 1.19
CA VAL A 16 0.72 24.46 -0.27
C VAL A 16 -0.60 24.97 -0.85
N GLU A 17 -0.52 25.61 -1.99
CA GLU A 17 -1.65 26.19 -2.70
C GLU A 17 -1.71 25.61 -4.13
N LEU A 18 -2.89 25.18 -4.56
CA LEU A 18 -3.16 24.82 -5.96
C LEU A 18 -3.76 26.02 -6.69
N ARG A 19 -2.97 26.65 -7.54
CA ARG A 19 -3.39 27.79 -8.37
C ARG A 19 -3.86 27.30 -9.75
N PRO A 20 -5.04 27.70 -10.22
CA PRO A 20 -5.44 27.41 -11.59
C PRO A 20 -4.58 28.20 -12.58
N ARG A 21 -4.02 27.54 -13.59
CA ARG A 21 -3.34 28.15 -14.74
C ARG A 21 -3.83 27.54 -16.04
N ALA A 22 -3.63 28.26 -17.15
CA ALA A 22 -3.82 27.71 -18.49
C ALA A 22 -2.88 26.50 -18.66
N GLY A 23 -3.46 25.31 -18.92
CA GLY A 23 -2.72 24.04 -18.96
C GLY A 23 -2.79 23.18 -17.69
N GLY A 24 -3.44 23.65 -16.61
CA GLY A 24 -3.73 22.84 -15.42
C GLY A 24 -3.38 23.52 -14.08
N PRO A 25 -3.86 23.00 -12.94
CA PRO A 25 -3.48 23.51 -11.62
C PRO A 25 -1.99 23.38 -11.36
N THR A 26 -1.38 24.42 -10.81
CA THR A 26 0.03 24.45 -10.41
C THR A 26 0.13 24.45 -8.89
N LEU A 27 1.00 23.62 -8.32
CA LEU A 27 1.26 23.61 -6.88
C LEU A 27 2.34 24.63 -6.53
N VAL A 28 1.99 25.53 -5.62
CA VAL A 28 2.87 26.56 -5.08
C VAL A 28 3.14 26.24 -3.62
N CYS A 29 4.41 26.12 -3.27
CA CYS A 29 4.87 25.99 -1.89
C CYS A 29 5.85 27.15 -1.61
N PRO A 30 5.60 28.02 -0.62
CA PRO A 30 6.49 29.14 -0.31
C PRO A 30 7.82 28.69 0.31
N SER A 31 7.89 27.46 0.83
CA SER A 31 9.10 26.87 1.40
C SER A 31 9.99 26.20 0.35
N CYS A 32 9.50 26.01 -0.87
CA CYS A 32 10.25 25.43 -1.98
C CYS A 32 10.52 26.49 -3.03
N THR A 33 11.78 26.67 -3.41
CA THR A 33 12.18 27.58 -4.50
C THR A 33 11.80 27.05 -5.89
N ALA A 34 11.45 25.76 -6.01
CA ALA A 34 10.99 25.15 -7.25
C ALA A 34 9.46 25.25 -7.39
N HIS A 35 8.99 25.98 -8.41
CA HIS A 35 7.61 25.86 -8.86
C HIS A 35 7.41 24.49 -9.50
N THR A 36 6.36 23.78 -9.09
CA THR A 36 6.02 22.50 -9.72
C THR A 36 5.46 22.74 -11.12
N SER A 37 5.78 21.83 -12.05
CA SER A 37 5.17 21.82 -13.39
C SER A 37 3.64 21.73 -13.31
N PRO A 38 2.91 22.17 -14.36
CA PRO A 38 1.45 22.09 -14.40
C PRO A 38 0.98 20.65 -14.13
N LEU A 39 0.06 20.50 -13.19
CA LEU A 39 -0.51 19.21 -12.80
C LEU A 39 -1.81 18.97 -13.54
N THR A 40 -2.17 17.71 -13.74
CA THR A 40 -3.53 17.36 -14.17
C THR A 40 -4.51 17.59 -13.02
N ALA A 41 -5.74 18.03 -13.33
CA ALA A 41 -6.75 18.35 -12.31
C ALA A 41 -7.06 17.16 -11.37
N SER A 42 -7.00 15.94 -11.88
CA SER A 42 -7.23 14.70 -11.13
C SER A 42 -6.11 14.34 -10.15
N SER A 43 -4.85 14.75 -10.41
CA SER A 43 -3.69 14.43 -9.58
C SER A 43 -3.30 15.54 -8.60
N ALA A 44 -3.83 16.76 -8.81
CA ALA A 44 -3.38 17.96 -8.11
C ALA A 44 -3.50 17.87 -6.57
N ARG A 45 -4.58 17.25 -6.08
CA ARG A 45 -4.78 17.02 -4.63
C ARG A 45 -3.76 16.04 -4.07
N SER A 46 -3.52 14.93 -4.76
CA SER A 46 -2.55 13.91 -4.32
C SER A 46 -1.12 14.46 -4.33
N ALA A 47 -0.77 15.28 -5.32
CA ALA A 47 0.50 15.99 -5.39
C ALA A 47 0.69 16.96 -4.22
N ALA A 48 -0.35 17.71 -3.84
CA ALA A 48 -0.32 18.60 -2.68
C ALA A 48 -0.02 17.85 -1.37
N LEU A 49 -0.68 16.71 -1.16
CA LEU A 49 -0.47 15.87 0.03
C LEU A 49 0.92 15.22 0.04
N ALA A 50 1.38 14.72 -1.10
CA ALA A 50 2.71 14.12 -1.23
C ALA A 50 3.82 15.15 -0.93
N HIS A 51 3.66 16.38 -1.43
CA HIS A 51 4.61 17.47 -1.19
C HIS A 51 4.67 17.87 0.30
N LEU A 52 3.52 18.01 0.95
CA LEU A 52 3.45 18.26 2.40
C LEU A 52 4.08 17.13 3.22
N ALA A 53 3.88 15.86 2.81
CA ALA A 53 4.48 14.72 3.47
C ALA A 53 6.02 14.71 3.35
N CYS A 54 6.58 15.19 2.24
CA CYS A 54 8.02 15.35 2.09
C CYS A 54 8.59 16.34 3.10
N HIS A 55 7.96 17.51 3.27
CA HIS A 55 8.36 18.48 4.29
C HIS A 55 8.29 17.91 5.72
N ALA A 56 7.17 17.25 6.07
CA ALA A 56 7.00 16.66 7.39
C ALA A 56 8.07 15.61 7.74
N ARG A 57 8.54 14.84 6.74
CA ARG A 57 9.62 13.86 6.91
C ARG A 57 11.01 14.50 6.98
N ALA A 58 11.28 15.49 6.13
CA ALA A 58 12.56 16.19 6.11
C ALA A 58 12.83 16.92 7.44
N ASP A 59 11.79 17.52 7.99
CA ASP A 59 11.86 18.27 9.23
C ASP A 59 11.36 17.44 10.43
N ALA A 60 11.55 16.12 10.44
CA ALA A 60 11.03 15.25 11.50
C ALA A 60 11.59 15.66 12.88
N LEU A 61 10.70 15.90 13.84
CA LEU A 61 11.06 16.35 15.18
C LEU A 61 10.51 15.38 16.25
N PRO A 62 11.28 15.01 17.28
CA PRO A 62 10.79 14.26 18.44
C PRO A 62 9.59 14.94 19.10
N ALA A 63 8.64 14.14 19.60
CA ALA A 63 7.38 14.64 20.18
C ALA A 63 7.59 15.67 21.30
N TYR A 64 8.61 15.48 22.14
CA TYR A 64 8.94 16.38 23.25
C TYR A 64 9.49 17.75 22.81
N LEU A 65 9.92 17.90 21.55
CA LEU A 65 10.36 19.17 20.97
C LEU A 65 9.26 19.85 20.14
N ARG A 66 8.12 19.17 19.91
CA ARG A 66 7.00 19.75 19.17
C ARG A 66 6.21 20.67 20.09
N SER A 67 5.80 21.82 19.55
CA SER A 67 4.94 22.77 20.25
C SER A 67 3.72 23.09 19.38
N CYS A 68 2.56 23.32 20.00
CA CYS A 68 1.42 23.83 19.23
C CYS A 68 1.81 25.17 18.62
N GLN A 69 1.69 25.26 17.31
CA GLN A 69 2.03 26.48 16.59
C GLN A 69 1.04 27.64 16.86
N CYS A 70 -0.02 27.38 17.62
CA CYS A 70 -1.02 28.34 18.10
C CYS A 70 -0.58 29.20 19.31
N ARG A 71 0.43 28.74 20.09
CA ARG A 71 1.18 29.44 21.17
C ARG A 71 0.40 30.35 22.16
N VAL A 72 -0.86 30.07 22.47
CA VAL A 72 -1.70 30.72 23.52
C VAL A 72 -1.98 32.24 23.35
N GLN A 73 -1.21 33.03 22.59
CA GLN A 73 -1.37 34.51 22.50
C GLN A 73 -1.54 35.06 21.08
N GLY A 74 -2.05 34.29 20.10
CA GLY A 74 -2.24 34.88 18.77
C GLY A 74 -2.63 33.94 17.64
N CYS A 75 -3.43 32.91 17.92
CA CYS A 75 -3.85 32.02 16.85
C CYS A 75 -5.00 32.66 16.05
N LEU A 76 -4.71 33.07 14.81
CA LEU A 76 -5.73 33.44 13.81
C LEU A 76 -6.52 32.21 13.30
N TRP A 77 -6.21 31.00 13.77
CA TRP A 77 -6.73 29.75 13.19
C TRP A 77 -8.11 29.36 13.71
N HIS A 78 -8.57 29.93 14.82
CA HIS A 78 -9.92 29.74 15.33
C HIS A 78 -10.37 30.92 16.22
N PRO A 79 -11.68 31.12 16.40
CA PRO A 79 -12.21 32.11 17.34
C PRO A 79 -11.71 31.85 18.77
N ARG A 80 -11.51 32.93 19.54
CA ARG A 80 -11.05 32.86 20.94
C ARG A 80 -11.99 31.99 21.78
N ARG A 81 -11.52 30.82 22.25
CA ARG A 81 -11.88 30.20 23.55
C ARG A 81 -11.05 28.93 23.81
N ARG A 82 -10.68 28.76 25.08
CA ARG A 82 -9.84 27.74 25.76
C ARG A 82 -8.40 27.62 25.20
N GLY A 83 -7.43 27.78 26.08
CA GLY A 83 -6.00 27.72 25.74
C GLY A 83 -5.58 26.36 25.18
N CYS A 84 -4.34 26.29 24.68
CA CYS A 84 -3.78 25.06 24.13
C CYS A 84 -3.79 23.92 25.17
N GLY A 85 -4.28 22.74 24.79
CA GLY A 85 -4.28 21.56 25.67
C GLY A 85 -4.28 20.23 24.92
N GLY A 86 -3.81 19.18 25.58
CA GLY A 86 -3.63 17.84 25.01
C GLY A 86 -2.29 17.66 24.26
N PRO A 87 -2.01 16.44 23.77
CA PRO A 87 -0.78 16.13 23.05
C PRO A 87 -0.65 16.95 21.76
N VAL A 88 0.58 17.26 21.35
CA VAL A 88 0.88 17.92 20.07
C VAL A 88 0.89 16.88 18.96
N LEU A 89 0.01 17.07 17.98
CA LEU A 89 -0.24 16.21 16.85
C LEU A 89 0.12 16.93 15.56
N LEU A 90 0.46 16.17 14.52
CA LEU A 90 0.57 16.73 13.19
C LEU A 90 -0.83 16.81 12.55
N ALA A 91 -1.29 18.01 12.25
CA ALA A 91 -2.62 18.26 11.73
C ALA A 91 -2.57 18.80 10.30
N LEU A 92 -3.33 18.17 9.41
CA LEU A 92 -3.55 18.59 8.04
C LEU A 92 -4.89 19.34 7.96
N THR A 93 -4.84 20.64 7.72
CA THR A 93 -6.01 21.49 7.55
C THR A 93 -6.19 21.87 6.09
N ARG A 94 -7.41 21.72 5.58
CA ARG A 94 -7.79 22.21 4.25
C ARG A 94 -8.58 23.52 4.40
N ASP A 95 -8.22 24.53 3.63
CA ASP A 95 -9.01 25.76 3.56
C ASP A 95 -10.39 25.51 2.92
N ARG A 96 -11.37 26.38 3.21
CA ARG A 96 -12.75 26.30 2.70
C ARG A 96 -12.83 26.38 1.17
N SER A 97 -11.92 27.13 0.54
CA SER A 97 -11.80 27.17 -0.92
C SER A 97 -11.37 25.82 -1.51
N GLY A 98 -10.83 24.94 -0.66
CA GLY A 98 -10.31 23.65 -1.02
C GLY A 98 -9.04 23.69 -1.87
N ARG A 99 -8.41 24.87 -2.02
CA ARG A 99 -7.22 25.14 -2.83
C ARG A 99 -5.93 25.23 -2.01
N THR A 100 -6.07 25.42 -0.71
CA THR A 100 -4.92 25.56 0.20
C THR A 100 -4.94 24.43 1.22
N TRP A 101 -3.80 23.78 1.39
CA TRP A 101 -3.59 22.77 2.42
C TRP A 101 -2.45 23.23 3.31
N ARG A 102 -2.63 23.05 4.61
CA ARG A 102 -1.63 23.37 5.61
C ARG A 102 -1.37 22.15 6.47
N LEU A 103 -0.11 21.84 6.69
CA LEU A 103 0.33 20.82 7.62
C LEU A 103 1.09 21.52 8.75
N ALA A 104 0.65 21.32 9.99
CA ALA A 104 1.26 21.98 11.15
C ALA A 104 1.18 21.15 12.42
N ASP A 105 2.12 21.37 13.33
CA ASP A 105 2.05 20.85 14.70
C ASP A 105 0.97 21.63 15.50
N THR A 106 -0.08 20.94 15.94
CA THR A 106 -1.19 21.52 16.72
C THR A 106 -1.55 20.62 17.89
N CYS A 107 -1.96 21.18 19.03
CA CYS A 107 -2.45 20.34 20.12
C CYS A 107 -3.82 19.74 19.78
N ALA A 108 -4.17 18.64 20.43
CA ALA A 108 -5.45 17.95 20.24
C ALA A 108 -6.67 18.90 20.35
N ALA A 109 -6.65 19.84 21.31
CA ALA A 109 -7.72 20.84 21.44
C ALA A 109 -7.84 21.75 20.20
N CYS A 110 -6.72 22.22 19.65
CA CYS A 110 -6.70 23.06 18.46
C CYS A 110 -7.05 22.28 17.19
N ALA A 111 -6.62 21.02 17.08
CA ALA A 111 -7.00 20.14 15.97
C ALA A 111 -8.52 19.92 15.95
N ALA A 112 -9.13 19.66 17.12
CA ALA A 112 -10.57 19.49 17.25
C ALA A 112 -11.38 20.76 16.97
N ALA A 113 -10.84 21.93 17.32
CA ALA A 113 -11.51 23.22 17.11
C ALA A 113 -11.42 23.75 15.67
N THR A 114 -10.52 23.22 14.85
CA THR A 114 -10.27 23.72 13.49
C THR A 114 -11.05 22.90 12.45
N SER A 115 -12.03 23.50 11.80
CA SER A 115 -12.82 22.85 10.74
C SER A 115 -11.94 22.32 9.59
N HIS A 116 -12.37 21.24 8.94
CA HIS A 116 -11.66 20.60 7.81
C HIS A 116 -10.21 20.18 8.13
N THR A 117 -9.97 19.77 9.38
CA THR A 117 -8.68 19.28 9.85
C THR A 117 -8.70 17.78 10.06
N ALA A 118 -7.67 17.09 9.58
CA ALA A 118 -7.42 15.67 9.82
C ALA A 118 -6.11 15.50 10.61
N VAL A 119 -6.12 14.64 11.62
CA VAL A 119 -4.91 14.27 12.38
C VAL A 119 -4.11 13.25 11.57
N VAL A 120 -2.81 13.50 11.42
CA VAL A 120 -1.86 12.58 10.77
C VAL A 120 -1.19 11.73 11.86
N PRO A 121 -1.36 10.39 11.85
CA PRO A 121 -0.76 9.51 12.84
C PRO A 121 0.77 9.57 12.86
N ASP A 122 1.37 9.59 14.06
CA ASP A 122 2.83 9.66 14.25
C ASP A 122 3.59 8.46 13.68
N THR A 123 2.93 7.30 13.55
CA THR A 123 3.46 6.08 12.92
C THR A 123 3.85 6.29 11.45
N LEU A 124 3.30 7.31 10.79
CA LEU A 124 3.62 7.68 9.41
C LEU A 124 4.80 8.65 9.29
N VAL A 125 5.21 9.28 10.40
CA VAL A 125 6.21 10.37 10.44
C VAL A 125 7.54 9.89 11.01
N ASN A 126 7.53 8.98 12.00
CA ASN A 126 8.72 8.49 12.69
C ASN A 126 8.97 7.01 12.38
N SER A 127 9.42 6.67 11.17
CA SER A 127 10.14 5.41 10.96
C SER A 127 11.65 5.67 11.03
N PRO A 128 12.33 5.35 12.15
CA PRO A 128 13.79 5.38 12.20
C PRO A 128 14.32 4.21 11.37
N ARG A 129 15.27 4.49 10.47
CA ARG A 129 16.09 3.47 9.83
C ARG A 129 16.93 2.78 10.92
N PRO A 130 16.89 1.45 11.11
CA PRO A 130 17.77 0.79 12.06
C PRO A 130 19.21 0.81 11.53
N LEU A 131 20.13 1.38 12.31
CA LEU A 131 21.57 1.13 12.16
C LEU A 131 21.87 -0.32 12.60
N PRO A 132 22.79 -1.02 11.92
CA PRO A 132 23.15 -2.38 12.30
C PRO A 132 24.06 -2.32 13.54
N SER A 133 23.58 -2.83 14.67
CA SER A 133 24.42 -3.09 15.84
C SER A 133 24.46 -4.60 16.10
N ALA A 134 25.66 -5.07 16.41
CA ALA A 134 26.08 -6.46 16.36
C ALA A 134 25.49 -7.34 17.47
N CYS A 135 25.41 -8.63 17.14
CA CYS A 135 25.32 -9.82 18.00
C CYS A 135 24.20 -9.90 19.05
N ALA A 136 23.07 -10.50 18.64
CA ALA A 136 22.24 -11.34 19.50
C ALA A 136 21.60 -12.47 18.65
N PRO A 137 21.37 -13.68 19.20
CA PRO A 137 20.98 -14.85 18.41
C PRO A 137 19.54 -14.75 17.87
N PRO A 138 19.20 -15.46 16.78
CA PRO A 138 17.96 -15.23 16.04
C PRO A 138 16.76 -15.89 16.73
N GLN A 139 15.73 -15.09 17.01
CA GLN A 139 14.38 -15.53 17.36
C GLN A 139 13.41 -15.29 16.16
N PRO A 140 12.29 -16.03 16.02
CA PRO A 140 11.52 -16.19 14.77
C PRO A 140 10.69 -14.98 14.28
N LEU A 141 10.77 -13.83 14.96
CA LEU A 141 9.92 -12.65 14.70
C LEU A 141 10.25 -11.90 13.39
N VAL A 142 11.39 -12.17 12.77
CA VAL A 142 11.81 -11.51 11.52
C VAL A 142 10.97 -11.98 10.32
N GLY A 143 10.49 -13.23 10.32
CA GLY A 143 9.70 -13.79 9.21
C GLY A 143 8.36 -13.08 9.03
N LEU A 144 7.60 -12.91 10.12
CA LEU A 144 6.26 -12.32 10.08
C LEU A 144 6.27 -10.84 9.65
N ARG A 145 7.25 -10.05 10.11
CA ARG A 145 7.39 -8.64 9.70
C ARG A 145 7.79 -8.51 8.23
N VAL A 146 8.70 -9.36 7.76
CA VAL A 146 9.19 -9.32 6.37
C VAL A 146 8.13 -9.79 5.36
N GLU A 147 7.26 -10.73 5.74
CA GLU A 147 6.09 -11.12 4.93
C GLU A 147 5.02 -10.03 4.92
N SER A 148 4.77 -9.36 6.06
CA SER A 148 3.85 -8.22 6.15
C SER A 148 4.27 -7.08 5.22
N ASP A 149 5.57 -6.74 5.19
CA ASP A 149 6.11 -5.73 4.27
C ASP A 149 5.92 -6.12 2.80
N GLN A 150 6.14 -7.39 2.45
CA GLN A 150 5.95 -7.88 1.08
C GLN A 150 4.48 -7.85 0.67
N ARG A 151 3.59 -8.28 1.56
CA ARG A 151 2.13 -8.28 1.37
C ARG A 151 1.62 -6.86 1.15
N LEU A 152 2.01 -5.92 2.01
CA LEU A 152 1.62 -4.51 1.89
C LEU A 152 2.07 -3.92 0.55
N ARG A 153 3.29 -4.21 0.12
CA ARG A 153 3.81 -3.74 -1.18
C ARG A 153 3.04 -4.30 -2.37
N VAL A 154 2.69 -5.58 -2.33
CA VAL A 154 1.89 -6.19 -3.39
C VAL A 154 0.47 -5.61 -3.38
N ARG A 155 -0.13 -5.37 -2.21
CA ARG A 155 -1.42 -4.69 -2.08
C ARG A 155 -1.37 -3.28 -2.68
N GLU A 156 -0.38 -2.46 -2.30
CA GLU A 156 -0.17 -1.11 -2.85
C GLU A 156 -0.07 -1.15 -4.38
N MET A 157 0.74 -2.07 -4.92
CA MET A 157 0.93 -2.18 -6.37
C MET A 157 -0.32 -2.69 -7.08
N LEU A 158 -1.04 -3.65 -6.51
CA LEU A 158 -2.32 -4.11 -7.05
C LEU A 158 -3.35 -2.97 -7.08
N THR A 159 -3.46 -2.21 -5.99
CA THR A 159 -4.35 -1.03 -5.90
C THR A 159 -4.01 0.01 -6.96
N TYR A 160 -2.72 0.30 -7.11
CA TYR A 160 -2.25 1.19 -8.15
C TYR A 160 -2.60 0.66 -9.55
N LEU A 161 -2.35 -0.62 -9.85
CA LEU A 161 -2.70 -1.23 -11.14
C LEU A 161 -4.22 -1.24 -11.39
N GLY A 162 -5.03 -1.44 -10.35
CA GLY A 162 -6.48 -1.35 -10.44
C GLY A 162 -7.00 0.06 -10.77
N ALA A 163 -6.20 1.09 -10.48
CA ALA A 163 -6.49 2.48 -10.84
C ALA A 163 -5.88 2.89 -12.19
N ALA A 164 -4.68 2.39 -12.51
CA ALA A 164 -3.92 2.78 -13.70
C ALA A 164 -4.31 1.98 -14.96
N LEU A 165 -4.65 0.70 -14.81
CA LEU A 165 -5.02 -0.15 -15.94
C LEU A 165 -6.53 -0.08 -16.21
N PRO A 166 -6.95 -0.05 -17.49
CA PRO A 166 -8.37 -0.14 -17.85
C PRO A 166 -9.05 -1.37 -17.27
N ARG A 167 -10.36 -1.28 -17.00
CA ARG A 167 -11.16 -2.37 -16.41
C ARG A 167 -11.15 -3.65 -17.25
N PHE A 168 -11.05 -3.51 -18.57
CA PHE A 168 -11.00 -4.63 -19.52
C PHE A 168 -9.62 -5.30 -19.63
N THR A 169 -8.59 -4.78 -18.94
CA THR A 169 -7.26 -5.41 -18.96
C THR A 169 -7.35 -6.79 -18.32
N SER A 170 -6.95 -7.82 -19.06
CA SER A 170 -7.14 -9.21 -18.64
C SER A 170 -6.38 -9.52 -17.34
N PRO A 171 -6.83 -10.53 -16.56
CA PRO A 171 -6.12 -10.95 -15.35
C PRO A 171 -4.67 -11.39 -15.63
N ALA A 172 -4.45 -12.00 -16.80
CA ALA A 172 -3.13 -12.40 -17.26
C ALA A 172 -2.22 -11.18 -17.51
N ALA A 173 -2.73 -10.15 -18.20
CA ALA A 173 -2.02 -8.89 -18.40
C ALA A 173 -1.78 -8.15 -17.09
N ARG A 174 -2.71 -8.16 -16.14
CA ARG A 174 -2.54 -7.57 -14.79
C ARG A 174 -1.46 -8.27 -13.98
N LEU A 175 -1.40 -9.60 -14.00
CA LEU A 175 -0.30 -10.35 -13.38
C LEU A 175 1.05 -10.05 -14.01
N LEU A 176 1.08 -9.92 -15.34
CA LEU A 176 2.27 -9.51 -16.08
C LEU A 176 2.71 -8.10 -15.67
N GLY A 177 1.77 -7.16 -15.62
CA GLY A 177 1.99 -5.78 -15.20
C GLY A 177 2.53 -5.72 -13.77
N LEU A 178 1.94 -6.47 -12.84
CA LEU A 178 2.43 -6.57 -11.46
C LEU A 178 3.89 -7.03 -11.40
N GLN A 179 4.25 -8.08 -12.14
CA GLN A 179 5.64 -8.55 -12.17
C GLN A 179 6.58 -7.55 -12.83
N CYS A 180 6.12 -6.81 -13.84
CA CYS A 180 6.91 -5.75 -14.45
C CYS A 180 7.17 -4.61 -13.47
N ALA A 181 6.13 -4.12 -12.79
CA ALA A 181 6.23 -3.03 -11.84
C ALA A 181 7.15 -3.38 -10.66
N LEU A 182 7.01 -4.58 -10.09
CA LEU A 182 7.84 -5.02 -8.96
C LEU A 182 9.29 -5.36 -9.37
N ARG A 183 9.58 -5.54 -10.67
CA ARG A 183 10.92 -5.88 -11.17
C ARG A 183 11.59 -4.75 -11.94
N THR A 184 10.94 -3.59 -12.02
CA THR A 184 11.48 -2.43 -12.71
C THR A 184 12.71 -1.86 -12.01
N ASN A 185 13.66 -1.37 -12.82
CA ASN A 185 14.80 -0.60 -12.33
C ASN A 185 14.44 0.90 -12.22
N SER A 186 15.38 1.72 -11.71
CA SER A 186 15.17 3.16 -11.57
C SER A 186 15.01 3.91 -12.91
N ARG A 187 15.31 3.25 -14.04
CA ARG A 187 15.14 3.78 -15.40
C ARG A 187 13.89 3.22 -16.09
N GLY A 188 13.02 2.52 -15.35
CA GLY A 188 11.80 1.92 -15.90
C GLY A 188 11.98 0.66 -16.73
N HIS A 189 13.18 0.11 -16.84
CA HIS A 189 13.42 -1.10 -17.62
C HIS A 189 13.16 -2.35 -16.77
N VAL A 190 12.51 -3.31 -17.39
CA VAL A 190 12.19 -4.61 -16.82
C VAL A 190 12.81 -5.70 -17.68
N ARG A 191 13.46 -6.67 -17.04
CA ARG A 191 13.98 -7.88 -17.69
C ARG A 191 13.27 -9.09 -17.11
N LEU A 192 12.42 -9.75 -17.91
CA LEU A 192 11.69 -10.96 -17.50
C LEU A 192 12.31 -12.21 -18.13
N PRO A 193 12.82 -13.16 -17.30
CA PRO A 193 13.31 -14.44 -17.81
C PRO A 193 12.19 -15.28 -18.42
N THR A 194 12.47 -15.98 -19.51
CA THR A 194 11.51 -16.90 -20.16
C THR A 194 11.01 -17.99 -19.20
N GLY A 195 11.87 -18.46 -18.28
CA GLY A 195 11.48 -19.41 -17.23
C GLY A 195 10.40 -18.87 -16.29
N LEU A 196 10.43 -17.57 -15.97
CA LEU A 196 9.41 -16.92 -15.16
C LEU A 196 8.07 -16.86 -15.90
N LEU A 197 8.09 -16.43 -17.16
CA LEU A 197 6.88 -16.36 -18.00
C LEU A 197 6.25 -17.74 -18.20
N ARG A 198 7.07 -18.77 -18.43
CA ARG A 198 6.60 -20.17 -18.51
C ARG A 198 6.01 -20.65 -17.18
N GLY A 199 6.68 -20.39 -16.06
CA GLY A 199 6.18 -20.74 -14.73
C GLY A 199 4.87 -20.01 -14.38
N MET A 200 4.65 -18.84 -14.95
CA MET A 200 3.39 -18.11 -14.82
C MET A 200 2.32 -18.49 -15.85
N ARG A 201 2.62 -19.37 -16.82
CA ARG A 201 1.78 -19.68 -17.99
C ARG A 201 1.41 -18.44 -18.83
N LEU A 202 2.34 -17.49 -18.92
CA LEU A 202 2.22 -16.27 -19.74
C LEU A 202 3.20 -16.26 -20.92
N GLY A 203 3.97 -17.33 -21.12
CA GLY A 203 4.92 -17.44 -22.21
C GLY A 203 4.22 -17.62 -23.56
N GLY A 204 4.72 -16.96 -24.61
CA GLY A 204 4.19 -17.07 -25.98
C GLY A 204 2.98 -16.18 -26.28
N HIS A 205 2.33 -15.63 -25.25
CA HIS A 205 1.14 -14.77 -25.36
C HIS A 205 1.52 -13.32 -25.65
N ARG A 206 1.58 -12.95 -26.94
CA ARG A 206 1.92 -11.59 -27.40
C ARG A 206 0.81 -10.59 -27.10
N GLU A 207 -0.43 -11.05 -27.12
CA GLU A 207 -1.65 -10.30 -26.82
C GLU A 207 -1.57 -9.59 -25.46
N LEU A 208 -0.98 -10.22 -24.44
CA LEU A 208 -0.85 -9.64 -23.10
C LEU A 208 0.05 -8.39 -23.09
N TRP A 209 1.10 -8.40 -23.91
CA TRP A 209 2.00 -7.26 -24.06
C TRP A 209 1.34 -6.14 -24.85
N GLN A 210 0.55 -6.49 -25.87
CA GLN A 210 -0.23 -5.54 -26.66
C GLN A 210 -1.32 -4.87 -25.82
N GLU A 211 -2.03 -5.62 -24.96
CA GLU A 211 -3.00 -5.07 -24.01
C GLU A 211 -2.38 -3.99 -23.13
N LEU A 212 -1.22 -4.28 -22.51
CA LEU A 212 -0.53 -3.33 -21.64
C LEU A 212 0.07 -2.14 -22.41
N ALA A 213 0.55 -2.36 -23.63
CA ALA A 213 1.03 -1.29 -24.49
C ALA A 213 -0.11 -0.37 -24.95
N HIS A 214 -1.27 -0.94 -25.31
CA HIS A 214 -2.46 -0.19 -25.68
C HIS A 214 -3.03 0.62 -24.52
N ALA A 215 -2.90 0.09 -23.29
CA ALA A 215 -3.19 0.83 -22.06
C ALA A 215 -2.18 1.95 -21.75
N GLY A 216 -1.16 2.16 -22.59
CA GLY A 216 -0.11 3.17 -22.40
C GLY A 216 0.84 2.85 -21.24
N TRP A 217 0.83 1.62 -20.74
CA TRP A 217 1.50 1.27 -19.50
C TRP A 217 2.97 0.83 -19.71
N LEU A 218 3.27 0.24 -20.87
CA LEU A 218 4.62 -0.15 -21.27
C LEU A 218 4.86 0.06 -22.76
N GLU A 219 6.13 0.13 -23.15
CA GLU A 219 6.51 0.01 -24.55
C GLU A 219 6.45 -1.44 -25.01
N PRO A 220 5.89 -1.70 -26.21
CA PRO A 220 5.82 -3.05 -26.74
C PRO A 220 7.23 -3.65 -26.83
N PRO A 221 7.43 -4.91 -26.39
CA PRO A 221 8.73 -5.55 -26.43
C PRO A 221 9.25 -5.65 -27.87
N ALA A 222 10.55 -5.42 -28.05
CA ALA A 222 11.21 -5.65 -29.33
C ALA A 222 11.02 -7.11 -29.77
N VAL A 223 10.77 -7.31 -31.07
CA VAL A 223 10.45 -8.62 -31.64
C VAL A 223 11.58 -9.62 -31.35
N ARG A 224 11.23 -10.73 -30.67
CA ARG A 224 12.12 -11.89 -30.35
C ARG A 224 13.26 -11.63 -29.35
N SER A 225 13.22 -10.56 -28.55
CA SER A 225 14.21 -10.37 -27.48
C SER A 225 14.09 -11.45 -26.39
N VAL A 226 15.13 -12.27 -26.21
CA VAL A 226 15.24 -13.24 -25.10
C VAL A 226 16.44 -12.86 -24.23
N PRO A 227 16.27 -12.58 -22.93
CA PRO A 227 15.00 -12.45 -22.21
C PRO A 227 14.20 -11.22 -22.65
N VAL A 228 12.89 -11.24 -22.40
CA VAL A 228 11.99 -10.14 -22.77
C VAL A 228 12.38 -8.88 -21.99
N GLN A 229 12.61 -7.80 -22.73
CA GLN A 229 12.91 -6.49 -22.18
C GLN A 229 11.80 -5.52 -22.58
N VAL A 230 11.28 -4.80 -21.59
CA VAL A 230 10.27 -3.75 -21.77
C VAL A 230 10.61 -2.53 -20.93
N ARG A 231 10.09 -1.38 -21.34
CA ARG A 231 10.18 -0.13 -20.61
C ARG A 231 8.79 0.25 -20.10
N LEU A 232 8.67 0.47 -18.80
CA LEU A 232 7.47 1.05 -18.20
C LEU A 232 7.41 2.54 -18.49
N LEU A 233 6.23 3.01 -18.87
CA LEU A 233 6.00 4.41 -19.24
C LEU A 233 5.41 5.22 -18.08
N ASP A 234 4.87 4.55 -17.07
CA ASP A 234 4.18 5.21 -15.96
C ASP A 234 5.16 5.74 -14.90
N ALA A 235 5.24 7.07 -14.78
CA ALA A 235 6.10 7.77 -13.84
C ALA A 235 5.80 7.45 -12.37
N ALA A 236 4.55 7.16 -12.00
CA ALA A 236 4.19 6.82 -10.63
C ALA A 236 4.76 5.46 -10.19
N VAL A 237 5.02 4.53 -11.11
CA VAL A 237 5.75 3.28 -10.81
C VAL A 237 7.25 3.55 -10.64
N LEU A 238 7.80 4.55 -11.35
CA LEU A 238 9.22 4.92 -11.32
C LEU A 238 9.58 5.74 -10.07
N ASP A 239 8.65 6.59 -9.61
CA ASP A 239 8.80 7.46 -8.45
C ASP A 239 8.56 6.73 -7.11
N GLN A 240 8.08 5.49 -7.16
CA GLN A 240 7.90 4.67 -5.96
C GLN A 240 9.26 4.37 -5.30
N ALA A 241 9.38 4.81 -4.04
CA ALA A 241 10.61 4.84 -3.26
C ALA A 241 11.11 3.55 -2.56
N PRO A 242 10.54 2.32 -2.69
CA PRO A 242 11.14 1.19 -2.01
C PRO A 242 12.43 0.73 -2.71
N GLY A 243 13.46 0.40 -1.93
CA GLY A 243 14.71 -0.13 -2.48
C GLY A 243 14.52 -1.40 -3.31
N ARG A 244 15.34 -1.57 -4.36
CA ARG A 244 15.30 -2.70 -5.31
C ARG A 244 15.08 -4.08 -4.66
N ARG A 245 15.75 -4.34 -3.53
CA ARG A 245 15.64 -5.61 -2.79
C ARG A 245 14.23 -5.87 -2.25
N ALA A 246 13.54 -4.85 -1.75
CA ALA A 246 12.18 -4.99 -1.24
C ALA A 246 11.20 -5.32 -2.38
N ARG A 247 11.33 -4.66 -3.52
CA ARG A 247 10.52 -4.95 -4.71
C ARG A 247 10.77 -6.36 -5.26
N CYS A 248 12.04 -6.80 -5.29
CA CYS A 248 12.35 -8.18 -5.69
C CYS A 248 11.73 -9.23 -4.76
N ARG A 249 11.73 -8.99 -3.44
CA ARG A 249 11.06 -9.88 -2.48
C ARG A 249 9.55 -9.88 -2.67
N ALA A 250 8.92 -8.72 -2.82
CA ALA A 250 7.50 -8.62 -3.14
C ALA A 250 7.14 -9.32 -4.47
N ALA A 251 7.97 -9.16 -5.50
CA ALA A 251 7.80 -9.85 -6.79
C ALA A 251 7.87 -11.37 -6.64
N HIS A 252 8.75 -11.87 -5.77
CA HIS A 252 8.86 -13.30 -5.49
C HIS A 252 7.68 -13.81 -4.69
N TRP A 253 7.27 -13.10 -3.63
CA TRP A 253 6.09 -13.41 -2.83
C TRP A 253 4.82 -13.45 -3.69
N ALA A 254 4.65 -12.51 -4.62
CA ALA A 254 3.51 -12.47 -5.53
C ALA A 254 3.37 -13.72 -6.42
N LEU A 255 4.46 -14.50 -6.62
CA LEU A 255 4.38 -15.77 -7.37
C LEU A 255 3.83 -16.91 -6.53
N ARG A 256 3.99 -16.84 -5.20
CA ARG A 256 3.58 -17.85 -4.22
C ARG A 256 3.10 -17.18 -2.94
N PRO A 257 1.95 -16.51 -2.98
CA PRO A 257 1.43 -15.80 -1.81
C PRO A 257 0.97 -16.82 -0.77
N ALA A 258 1.70 -16.98 0.33
CA ALA A 258 1.26 -17.81 1.44
C ALA A 258 0.13 -17.10 2.20
N PRO A 259 -0.96 -17.80 2.58
CA PRO A 259 -1.21 -19.23 2.45
C PRO A 259 -1.90 -19.68 1.15
N LEU A 260 -2.31 -18.75 0.27
CA LEU A 260 -3.12 -19.02 -0.94
C LEU A 260 -2.29 -19.31 -2.21
N ALA A 261 -1.19 -20.06 -2.09
CA ALA A 261 -0.28 -20.28 -3.22
C ALA A 261 -0.85 -21.28 -4.23
N LEU A 262 -1.08 -20.82 -5.48
CA LEU A 262 -1.63 -21.63 -6.58
C LEU A 262 -0.70 -21.67 -7.81
N PRO A 263 0.32 -22.54 -7.84
CA PRO A 263 1.34 -22.53 -8.89
C PRO A 263 0.87 -23.04 -10.26
N ALA A 264 -0.19 -23.86 -10.32
CA ALA A 264 -0.66 -24.50 -11.57
C ALA A 264 -2.04 -24.01 -12.07
N ALA A 265 -2.61 -23.00 -11.43
CA ALA A 265 -3.95 -22.51 -11.73
C ALA A 265 -3.99 -21.53 -12.93
N PRO A 266 -5.17 -21.33 -13.56
CA PRO A 266 -5.36 -20.30 -14.57
C PRO A 266 -5.00 -18.89 -14.05
N PRO A 267 -4.55 -17.95 -14.92
CA PRO A 267 -4.15 -16.61 -14.49
C PRO A 267 -5.20 -15.85 -13.68
N ALA A 268 -6.49 -15.97 -14.05
CA ALA A 268 -7.60 -15.37 -13.31
C ALA A 268 -7.65 -15.86 -11.85
N LEU A 269 -7.68 -17.19 -11.65
CA LEU A 269 -7.74 -17.79 -10.31
C LEU A 269 -6.51 -17.46 -9.46
N ARG A 270 -5.33 -17.36 -10.10
CA ARG A 270 -4.08 -16.96 -9.43
C ARG A 270 -4.08 -15.51 -9.01
N LEU A 271 -4.60 -14.61 -9.85
CA LEU A 271 -4.72 -13.20 -9.50
C LEU A 271 -5.72 -13.00 -8.36
N THR A 272 -6.87 -13.67 -8.39
CA THR A 272 -7.85 -13.63 -7.30
C THR A 272 -7.24 -14.10 -5.99
N ALA A 273 -6.59 -15.27 -5.97
CA ALA A 273 -5.92 -15.77 -4.77
C ALA A 273 -4.82 -14.83 -4.26
N LEU A 274 -4.06 -14.20 -5.16
CA LEU A 274 -3.05 -13.20 -4.81
C LEU A 274 -3.67 -11.94 -4.20
N VAL A 275 -4.78 -11.44 -4.77
CA VAL A 275 -5.49 -10.26 -4.27
C VAL A 275 -6.04 -10.55 -2.87
N LEU A 276 -6.67 -11.71 -2.65
CA LEU A 276 -7.14 -12.13 -1.32
C LEU A 276 -5.98 -12.20 -0.33
N ALA A 277 -4.88 -12.86 -0.70
CA ALA A 277 -3.70 -12.97 0.17
C ALA A 277 -3.09 -11.60 0.53
N ALA A 278 -3.15 -10.65 -0.40
CA ALA A 278 -2.69 -9.28 -0.18
C ALA A 278 -3.62 -8.49 0.78
N HIS A 279 -4.89 -8.86 0.86
CA HIS A 279 -5.91 -8.23 1.71
C HIS A 279 -6.15 -8.97 3.04
N MET A 280 -5.42 -10.06 3.30
CA MET A 280 -5.48 -10.73 4.59
C MET A 280 -4.96 -9.81 5.70
N SER A 281 -5.82 -9.56 6.69
CA SER A 281 -5.52 -8.94 7.98
C SER A 281 -4.74 -9.91 8.89
N VAL A 282 -4.23 -9.39 10.01
CA VAL A 282 -3.66 -10.22 11.08
C VAL A 282 -4.78 -10.90 11.89
N ASP A 283 -6.00 -10.36 11.81
CA ASP A 283 -7.19 -10.88 12.47
C ASP A 283 -7.71 -12.16 11.78
N ALA A 284 -8.49 -12.94 12.52
CA ALA A 284 -9.03 -14.21 12.03
C ALA A 284 -10.06 -14.04 10.90
N GLU A 285 -10.66 -12.86 10.79
CA GLU A 285 -11.62 -12.51 9.75
C GLU A 285 -10.97 -11.60 8.72
N HIS A 286 -11.01 -12.04 7.46
CA HIS A 286 -10.49 -11.29 6.33
C HIS A 286 -11.65 -10.74 5.52
N SER A 287 -11.67 -9.43 5.34
CA SER A 287 -12.70 -8.75 4.56
C SER A 287 -12.14 -7.74 3.57
N ALA A 288 -12.85 -7.54 2.47
CA ALA A 288 -12.63 -6.48 1.50
C ALA A 288 -13.91 -6.20 0.71
N ASP A 289 -14.03 -4.98 0.21
CA ASP A 289 -15.11 -4.56 -0.69
C ASP A 289 -15.09 -5.37 -2.00
N MET A 290 -16.26 -5.84 -2.43
CA MET A 290 -16.43 -6.72 -3.59
C MET A 290 -16.01 -6.03 -4.90
N ASP A 291 -16.40 -4.77 -5.07
CA ASP A 291 -16.06 -3.94 -6.23
C ASP A 291 -14.55 -3.66 -6.29
N VAL A 292 -13.91 -3.49 -5.13
CA VAL A 292 -12.45 -3.38 -5.03
C VAL A 292 -11.81 -4.69 -5.50
N LEU A 293 -12.21 -5.85 -4.96
CA LEU A 293 -11.66 -7.14 -5.36
C LEU A 293 -11.82 -7.39 -6.87
N ALA A 294 -13.00 -7.14 -7.41
CA ALA A 294 -13.31 -7.28 -8.83
C ALA A 294 -12.43 -6.36 -9.69
N ARG A 295 -12.29 -5.08 -9.30
CA ARG A 295 -11.44 -4.11 -9.99
C ARG A 295 -9.98 -4.51 -10.00
N LEU A 296 -9.45 -5.02 -8.89
CA LEU A 296 -8.05 -5.45 -8.82
C LEU A 296 -7.79 -6.65 -9.74
N CYS A 297 -8.75 -7.59 -9.80
CA CYS A 297 -8.64 -8.77 -10.65
C CYS A 297 -8.89 -8.50 -12.14
N GLY A 298 -9.50 -7.36 -12.50
CA GLY A 298 -9.93 -7.10 -13.88
C GLY A 298 -11.20 -7.86 -14.26
N HIS A 299 -12.07 -8.09 -13.27
CA HIS A 299 -13.34 -8.80 -13.41
C HIS A 299 -14.51 -7.90 -13.00
N ASN A 300 -15.72 -8.35 -13.32
CA ASN A 300 -16.93 -7.83 -12.69
C ASN A 300 -17.21 -8.58 -11.37
N PRO A 301 -18.14 -8.09 -10.53
CA PRO A 301 -18.47 -8.75 -9.27
C PRO A 301 -18.95 -10.20 -9.43
N GLN A 302 -19.80 -10.49 -10.42
CA GLN A 302 -20.32 -11.84 -10.66
C GLN A 302 -19.21 -12.85 -10.96
N GLN A 303 -18.31 -12.51 -11.89
CA GLN A 303 -17.14 -13.31 -12.26
C GLN A 303 -16.20 -13.52 -11.07
N THR A 304 -16.06 -12.51 -10.21
CA THR A 304 -15.24 -12.61 -9.00
C THR A 304 -15.87 -13.62 -8.03
N GLY A 305 -17.20 -13.62 -7.87
CA GLY A 305 -17.93 -14.63 -7.10
C GLY A 305 -17.69 -16.06 -7.60
N GLU A 306 -17.80 -16.29 -8.91
CA GLU A 306 -17.52 -17.61 -9.51
C GLU A 306 -16.08 -18.08 -9.25
N LEU A 307 -15.11 -17.16 -9.25
CA LEU A 307 -13.72 -17.47 -8.94
C LEU A 307 -13.54 -17.82 -7.46
N LEU A 308 -14.24 -17.15 -6.55
CA LEU A 308 -14.27 -17.49 -5.13
C LEU A 308 -14.85 -18.89 -4.89
N ASP A 309 -15.93 -19.26 -5.60
CA ASP A 309 -16.52 -20.60 -5.55
C ASP A 309 -15.54 -21.67 -6.04
N ARG A 310 -14.79 -21.39 -7.11
CA ARG A 310 -13.71 -22.28 -7.58
C ARG A 310 -12.59 -22.41 -6.56
N LEU A 311 -12.25 -21.34 -5.82
CA LEU A 311 -11.25 -21.39 -4.75
C LEU A 311 -11.71 -22.25 -3.57
N VAL A 312 -13.02 -22.26 -3.24
CA VAL A 312 -13.60 -23.17 -2.24
C VAL A 312 -13.60 -24.62 -2.75
N THR A 313 -14.00 -24.84 -4.00
CA THR A 313 -14.05 -26.18 -4.61
C THR A 313 -12.67 -26.83 -4.64
N THR A 314 -11.62 -26.03 -4.89
CA THR A 314 -10.22 -26.47 -4.87
C THR A 314 -9.62 -26.55 -3.46
N ARG A 315 -10.41 -26.28 -2.41
CA ARG A 315 -9.99 -26.22 -0.99
C ARG A 315 -8.85 -25.24 -0.72
N THR A 316 -8.72 -24.20 -1.56
CA THR A 316 -7.80 -23.09 -1.31
C THR A 316 -8.40 -22.15 -0.28
N LEU A 317 -9.72 -21.96 -0.32
CA LEU A 317 -10.54 -21.31 0.70
C LEU A 317 -11.39 -22.36 1.43
N GLY A 318 -11.70 -22.10 2.70
CA GLY A 318 -12.66 -22.89 3.46
C GLY A 318 -14.09 -22.48 3.13
N ALA A 319 -14.37 -21.19 3.18
CA ALA A 319 -15.66 -20.59 2.85
C ALA A 319 -15.49 -19.11 2.47
N TRP A 320 -16.49 -18.54 1.82
CA TRP A 320 -16.62 -17.11 1.59
C TRP A 320 -18.08 -16.68 1.70
N HIS A 321 -18.31 -15.41 2.01
CA HIS A 321 -19.64 -14.80 2.14
C HIS A 321 -19.60 -13.38 1.56
N HIS A 322 -20.64 -12.98 0.83
CA HIS A 322 -20.86 -11.59 0.40
C HIS A 322 -21.98 -10.94 1.21
N ASN A 323 -21.63 -9.99 2.07
CA ASN A 323 -22.61 -9.15 2.75
C ASN A 323 -23.06 -8.03 1.81
N ARG A 324 -24.27 -8.18 1.24
CA ARG A 324 -24.84 -7.20 0.30
C ARG A 324 -25.20 -5.86 0.92
N GLU A 325 -25.34 -5.77 2.24
CA GLU A 325 -25.68 -4.51 2.92
C GLU A 325 -24.51 -3.52 2.87
N ASN A 326 -23.28 -4.03 3.05
CA ASN A 326 -22.06 -3.23 3.07
C ASN A 326 -21.14 -3.49 1.86
N ASP A 327 -21.59 -4.32 0.92
CA ASP A 327 -20.82 -4.85 -0.22
C ASP A 327 -19.46 -5.50 0.16
N GLU A 328 -19.38 -6.04 1.39
CA GLU A 328 -18.17 -6.65 1.91
C GLU A 328 -18.13 -8.16 1.62
N VAL A 329 -16.98 -8.63 1.16
CA VAL A 329 -16.66 -10.05 1.03
C VAL A 329 -15.84 -10.48 2.21
N LEU A 330 -16.32 -11.49 2.93
CA LEU A 330 -15.56 -12.19 3.96
C LEU A 330 -15.09 -13.53 3.42
N TRP A 331 -13.86 -13.93 3.74
CA TRP A 331 -13.37 -15.26 3.39
C TRP A 331 -12.55 -15.88 4.52
N GLN A 332 -12.60 -17.20 4.57
CA GLN A 332 -11.92 -18.00 5.59
C GLN A 332 -10.97 -18.98 4.93
N LEU A 333 -9.81 -19.19 5.57
CA LEU A 333 -8.90 -20.24 5.18
C LEU A 333 -9.44 -21.61 5.62
N PRO A 334 -9.07 -22.70 4.93
CA PRO A 334 -9.34 -24.04 5.42
C PRO A 334 -8.72 -24.19 6.81
N GLN A 335 -9.51 -24.59 7.81
CA GLN A 335 -8.97 -24.88 9.13
C GLN A 335 -7.96 -26.04 9.01
N PRO A 336 -6.78 -25.95 9.64
CA PRO A 336 -5.88 -27.10 9.73
C PRO A 336 -6.68 -28.22 10.39
N ARG A 337 -6.89 -29.34 9.68
CA ARG A 337 -7.47 -30.53 10.31
C ARG A 337 -6.58 -30.86 11.49
N ALA A 338 -7.08 -30.63 12.71
CA ALA A 338 -6.42 -31.10 13.92
C ALA A 338 -6.14 -32.59 13.68
N ARG A 339 -4.85 -32.97 13.68
CA ARG A 339 -4.48 -34.38 13.66
C ARG A 339 -5.28 -35.03 14.78
N ALA A 340 -6.20 -35.93 14.42
CA ALA A 340 -6.88 -36.76 15.40
C ALA A 340 -5.78 -37.35 16.29
N ARG A 341 -5.75 -36.96 17.57
CA ARG A 341 -4.91 -37.61 18.56
C ARG A 341 -5.22 -39.10 18.43
N PRO A 342 -4.24 -39.98 18.16
CA PRO A 342 -4.50 -41.39 18.14
C PRO A 342 -5.12 -41.72 19.51
N ALA A 343 -6.31 -42.32 19.48
CA ALA A 343 -6.99 -42.75 20.69
C ALA A 343 -6.00 -43.60 21.50
N VAL A 344 -5.66 -43.12 22.69
CA VAL A 344 -4.89 -43.91 23.66
C VAL A 344 -5.74 -45.15 23.91
N ARG A 345 -5.31 -46.29 23.36
CA ARG A 345 -5.93 -47.58 23.66
C ARG A 345 -5.79 -47.79 25.17
N PRO A 346 -6.87 -48.09 25.91
CA PRO A 346 -6.74 -48.44 27.31
C PRO A 346 -5.90 -49.71 27.41
N ARG A 347 -4.85 -49.66 28.23
CA ARG A 347 -4.05 -50.83 28.61
C ARG A 347 -5.00 -51.87 29.19
N ARG A 348 -5.16 -53.01 28.50
CA ARG A 348 -5.75 -54.19 29.12
C ARG A 348 -4.82 -54.62 30.25
N HIS A 349 -5.32 -54.54 31.48
CA HIS A 349 -4.70 -55.20 32.62
C HIS A 349 -4.56 -56.69 32.30
N GLN A 350 -3.31 -57.16 32.16
CA GLN A 350 -3.00 -58.57 32.27
C GLN A 350 -3.07 -58.95 33.74
N ALA A 351 -3.95 -59.89 34.07
CA ALA A 351 -3.96 -60.57 35.35
C ALA A 351 -2.66 -61.37 35.53
N PRO A 352 -2.12 -61.47 36.76
CA PRO A 352 -0.95 -62.30 37.02
C PRO A 352 -1.33 -63.78 36.91
N ARG A 353 -0.51 -64.55 36.21
CA ARG A 353 -0.50 -66.01 36.30
C ARG A 353 0.79 -66.43 37.02
N CYS A 354 0.56 -67.13 38.14
CA CYS A 354 1.47 -67.95 38.95
C CYS A 354 2.62 -67.24 39.65
#